data_AF-A0A6L3XTX7-F1
#
_entry.id   AF-A0A6L3XTX7-F1
#
_cell.length_a   1.000
_cell.length_b   1.000
_cell.length_c   1.000
_cell.angle_alpha   90.00
_cell.angle_beta   90.00
_cell.angle_gamma   90.00
#
_symmetry.space_group_name_H-M   'P 1'
#
loop_
_entity.id
_entity.type
_entity.pdbx_description
1 polymer ?
#
loop_
_entity_poly.entity_id
_entity_poly.type
_entity_poly.pdbx_seq_one_letter_code
_entity_poly.pdbx_strand_id
1 'polypeptide(L)' 'MPNITWCDLPTDVSLWPGLPLSLSGDEVMPLDYHAGRSGWLLYGRGLDKQRLTQYQTKLGAAMVIVAAWCVEDYQV' A
#
# COMPACT_ATOMS: atom_id res chain seq x y z
N MET A 1 -8.85 -9.78 -16.30
CA MET A 1 -7.50 -9.27 -15.92
C MET A 1 -7.06 -10.09 -14.72
N PRO A 2 -5.81 -10.57 -14.63
CA PRO A 2 -5.40 -11.31 -13.44
C PRO A 2 -5.43 -10.35 -12.25
N ASN A 3 -6.12 -10.74 -11.17
CA ASN A 3 -6.07 -10.01 -9.90
C ASN A 3 -4.64 -10.15 -9.36
N ILE A 4 -3.90 -9.04 -9.32
CA ILE A 4 -2.61 -8.97 -8.64
C ILE A 4 -2.88 -9.13 -7.14
N THR A 5 -2.37 -10.19 -6.54
CA THR A 5 -2.53 -10.42 -5.11
C THR A 5 -1.42 -9.73 -4.33
N TRP A 6 -1.61 -9.56 -3.01
CA TRP A 6 -0.57 -9.04 -2.12
C TRP A 6 0.77 -9.74 -2.32
N CYS A 7 0.77 -11.06 -2.53
CA CYS A 7 1.96 -11.87 -2.73
C CYS A 7 2.76 -11.48 -3.98
N ASP A 8 2.10 -10.98 -5.02
CA ASP A 8 2.70 -10.65 -6.31
C ASP A 8 3.40 -9.28 -6.31
N LEU A 9 3.18 -8.45 -5.28
CA LEU A 9 3.76 -7.11 -5.19
C LEU A 9 5.23 -7.15 -4.78
N PRO A 10 6.09 -6.33 -5.42
CA PRO A 10 7.50 -6.23 -5.06
C PRO A 10 7.68 -5.66 -3.64
N THR A 11 8.85 -5.90 -3.05
CA THR A 11 9.16 -5.40 -1.70
C THR A 11 9.16 -3.87 -1.62
N ASP A 12 9.66 -3.23 -2.69
CA ASP A 12 9.68 -1.78 -2.84
C ASP A 12 8.28 -1.28 -3.24
N VAL A 13 7.70 -0.45 -2.39
CA VAL A 13 6.36 0.13 -2.55
C VAL A 13 6.25 1.05 -3.76
N SER A 14 7.36 1.67 -4.17
CA SER A 14 7.38 2.59 -5.32
C SER A 14 7.22 1.88 -6.66
N LEU A 15 7.40 0.57 -6.69
CA LEU A 15 7.30 -0.26 -7.88
C LEU A 15 5.92 -0.93 -8.03
N TRP A 16 4.96 -0.61 -7.16
CA TRP A 16 3.66 -1.28 -7.16
C TRP A 16 2.81 -0.86 -8.36
N PRO A 17 2.42 -1.80 -9.24
CA PRO A 17 1.57 -1.48 -10.36
C PRO A 17 0.12 -1.32 -9.91
N GLY A 18 -0.59 -0.32 -10.44
CA GLY A 18 -2.06 -0.26 -10.42
C GLY A 18 -2.68 -0.14 -9.03
N LEU A 19 -2.43 0.98 -8.35
CA LEU A 19 -3.13 1.37 -7.13
C LEU A 19 -4.57 1.83 -7.43
N PRO A 20 -5.53 1.68 -6.49
CA PRO A 20 -5.39 1.37 -5.06
C PRO A 20 -5.41 -0.13 -4.72
N LEU A 21 -4.71 -0.51 -3.64
CA LEU A 21 -4.54 -1.89 -3.18
C LEU A 21 -4.90 -2.03 -1.69
N SER A 22 -5.68 -3.05 -1.33
CA SER A 22 -5.90 -3.41 0.08
C SER A 22 -4.80 -4.33 0.59
N LEU A 23 -4.37 -4.11 1.82
CA LEU A 23 -3.39 -4.96 2.52
C LEU A 23 -4.07 -6.10 3.31
N SER A 24 -5.40 -6.22 3.29
CA SER A 24 -6.14 -7.25 4.04
C SER A 24 -6.17 -8.64 3.40
N GLY A 25 -5.50 -8.85 2.27
CA GLY A 25 -5.21 -10.18 1.72
C GLY A 25 -6.17 -10.70 0.65
N ASP A 26 -7.44 -10.28 0.62
CA ASP A 26 -8.44 -10.84 -0.33
C ASP A 26 -9.31 -9.81 -1.07
N GLU A 27 -9.29 -8.53 -0.67
CA GLU A 27 -10.09 -7.50 -1.34
C GLU A 27 -9.22 -6.63 -2.26
N VAL A 28 -9.36 -6.80 -3.57
CA VAL A 28 -8.90 -5.80 -4.53
C VAL A 28 -9.86 -4.61 -4.42
N MET A 29 -9.36 -3.43 -4.06
CA MET A 29 -10.17 -2.22 -4.05
C MET A 29 -10.47 -1.76 -5.48
N PRO A 30 -11.65 -1.16 -5.73
CA PRO A 30 -11.96 -0.56 -7.03
C PRO A 30 -10.89 0.45 -7.44
N LEU A 31 -10.51 0.45 -8.73
CA LEU A 31 -9.46 1.35 -9.26
C LEU A 31 -9.78 2.84 -9.07
N ASP A 32 -11.05 3.19 -8.85
CA ASP A 32 -11.55 4.54 -8.59
C ASP A 32 -11.68 4.86 -7.09
N TYR A 33 -11.19 4.01 -6.19
CA TYR A 33 -11.18 4.32 -4.76
C TYR A 33 -10.23 5.49 -4.46
N HIS A 34 -10.80 6.57 -3.93
CA HIS A 34 -10.07 7.72 -3.45
C HIS A 34 -10.25 7.87 -1.94
N ALA A 35 -9.15 7.96 -1.20
CA ALA A 35 -9.17 8.19 0.25
C ALA A 35 -9.75 9.57 0.64
N GLY A 36 -9.94 10.47 -0.34
CA GLY A 36 -10.56 11.78 -0.14
C GLY A 36 -9.86 12.62 0.92
N ARG A 37 -10.63 13.23 1.84
CA ARG A 37 -10.12 14.04 2.96
C ARG A 37 -9.71 13.22 4.19
N SER A 38 -9.95 11.92 4.18
CA SER A 38 -9.62 11.00 5.28
C SER A 38 -8.34 10.20 5.05
N GLY A 39 -7.67 10.43 3.92
CA GLY A 39 -6.38 9.82 3.61
C GLY A 39 -5.28 10.34 4.54
N TRP A 40 -4.32 9.46 4.82
CA TRP A 40 -3.12 9.77 5.59
C TRP A 40 -1.90 9.35 4.78
N LEU A 41 -0.77 10.03 5.03
CA LEU A 41 0.52 9.69 4.45
C LEU A 41 1.33 8.91 5.47
N LEU A 42 1.94 7.81 5.04
CA LEU A 42 2.95 7.10 5.80
C LEU A 42 4.24 7.20 5.01
N TYR A 43 5.31 7.69 5.62
CA TYR A 43 6.59 7.83 4.94
C TYR A 43 7.74 7.42 5.84
N GLY A 44 8.83 6.99 5.22
CA GLY A 44 10.04 6.65 5.95
C GLY A 44 11.11 6.06 5.04
N ARG A 45 12.34 6.05 5.56
CA ARG A 45 13.47 5.40 4.88
C ARG A 45 13.36 3.89 5.02
N GLY A 46 13.31 3.20 3.89
CA GLY A 46 13.08 1.77 3.82
C GLY A 46 11.66 1.38 4.22
N LEU A 47 10.65 2.21 3.97
CA LEU A 47 9.26 1.78 4.08
C LEU A 47 9.03 0.72 3.00
N ASP A 48 8.92 -0.53 3.43
CA ASP A 48 8.77 -1.69 2.58
C ASP A 48 7.51 -2.47 2.93
N LYS A 49 7.19 -3.44 2.08
CA LYS A 49 6.05 -4.36 2.26
C LYS A 49 6.01 -5.00 3.65
N GLN A 50 7.15 -5.40 4.20
CA GLN A 50 7.22 -6.08 5.50
C GLN A 50 6.86 -5.13 6.65
N ARG A 51 7.37 -3.91 6.62
CA ARG A 51 7.05 -2.87 7.61
C ARG A 51 5.59 -2.45 7.53
N LEU A 52 5.03 -2.34 6.32
CA LEU A 52 3.61 -2.09 6.13
C LEU A 52 2.74 -3.20 6.74
N THR A 53 3.08 -4.47 6.51
CA THR A 53 2.37 -5.60 7.14
C THR A 53 2.46 -5.54 8.66
N GLN A 54 3.65 -5.30 9.21
CA GLN A 54 3.82 -5.18 10.67
C GLN A 54 2.99 -4.03 11.26
N TYR A 55 2.98 -2.88 10.57
CA TYR A 55 2.19 -1.73 10.99
C TYR A 55 0.69 -2.03 10.95
N GLN A 56 0.20 -2.67 9.89
CA GLN A 56 -1.19 -3.11 9.78
C GLN A 56 -1.58 -4.08 10.90
N THR A 57 -0.74 -5.07 11.19
CA THR A 57 -0.98 -6.01 12.31
C THR A 57 -1.07 -5.27 13.64
N LYS A 58 -0.20 -4.28 13.88
CA LYS A 58 -0.22 -3.47 15.10
C LYS A 58 -1.43 -2.53 15.17
N LEU A 59 -1.85 -1.98 14.03
CA LEU A 59 -3.02 -1.12 13.91
C LEU A 59 -4.33 -1.91 14.16
N GLY A 60 -4.35 -3.21 13.83
CA GLY A 60 -5.50 -4.08 14.01
C GLY A 60 -6.67 -3.77 13.05
N ALA A 61 -6.38 -3.06 11.96
CA ALA A 61 -7.37 -2.64 10.97
C ALA A 61 -6.86 -2.88 9.54
N ALA A 62 -7.78 -3.05 8.60
CA ALA A 62 -7.45 -3.08 7.18
C ALA A 62 -6.89 -1.72 6.73
N MET A 63 -5.87 -1.77 5.89
CA MET A 63 -5.26 -0.59 5.27
C MET A 63 -5.45 -0.67 3.77
N VAL A 64 -5.70 0.49 3.15
CA VAL A 64 -5.77 0.64 1.68
C VAL A 64 -4.68 1.63 1.28
N ILE A 65 -3.80 1.21 0.38
CA ILE A 65 -2.78 2.06 -0.21
C ILE A 65 -3.31 2.55 -1.55
N VAL A 66 -3.43 3.87 -1.69
CA VAL A 66 -4.03 4.52 -2.87
C VAL A 66 -3.02 5.13 -3.82
N ALA A 67 -1.82 5.40 -3.33
CA ALA A 67 -0.69 5.93 -4.07
C ALA A 67 0.59 5.54 -3.32
N ALA A 68 1.67 5.31 -4.06
CA ALA A 68 2.99 5.04 -3.50
C ALA A 68 4.05 5.66 -4.43
N TRP A 69 5.04 6.33 -3.85
CA TRP A 69 6.12 6.98 -4.62
C TRP A 69 7.38 7.16 -3.77
N CYS A 70 8.45 7.62 -4.41
CA CYS A 70 9.71 7.95 -3.73
C CYS A 70 9.99 9.46 -3.80
N VAL A 71 10.50 10.01 -2.71
CA VAL A 71 11.09 11.35 -2.65
C VAL A 71 12.49 11.20 -2.06
N GLU A 72 13.52 11.36 -2.90
CA GLU A 72 14.90 11.08 -2.53
C GLU A 72 15.07 9.66 -1.94
N ASP A 73 15.47 9.55 -0.67
CA ASP A 73 15.65 8.27 0.04
C ASP A 73 14.44 7.86 0.90
N TYR A 74 13.32 8.58 0.77
CA TYR A 74 12.06 8.29 1.45
C TYR A 74 11.08 7.60 0.50
N GLN A 75 10.46 6.54 1.01
CA GLN A 75 9.26 5.94 0.43
C GLN A 75 8.03 6.55 1.11
N VAL A 76 7.01 6.84 0.30
CA VAL A 76 5.72 7.42 0.70
C VAL A 76 4.58 6.55 0.17
#